data_AF-A0A958M9F4-F1
#
_entry.id   AF-A0A958M9F4-F1
#
_cell.length_a   1.000
_cell.length_b   1.000
_cell.length_c   1.000
_cell.angle_alpha   90.00
_cell.angle_beta   90.00
_cell.angle_gamma   90.00
#
_symmetry.space_group_name_H-M   'P 1'
#
loop_
_entity.id
_entity.type
_entity.pdbx_description
1 polymer ?
#
loop_
_entity_poly.entity_id
_entity_poly.type
_entity_poly.pdbx_seq_one_letter_code
_entity_poly.pdbx_strand_id
1 'polypeptide(L)'
;NAKIGGYLAGDLGGTLGLSKRFKNGVKLDGFIAVTNAADYDIFGSQTHVNHGLRLSLPLGGLHRTLKSAGVTVETHPFGREVGQTLDNPAPLYELSEPLSYSHFIRHWDDIVQK
;
A
#
# COMPACT_ATOMS: atom_id res chain seq x y z
N ASN A 1 -4.38 5.68 -5.05
CA ASN A 1 -3.18 5.70 -4.19
C ASN A 1 -1.98 5.79 -5.11
N ALA A 2 -1.06 6.72 -4.88
CA ALA A 2 0.18 6.82 -5.64
C ALA A 2 1.33 6.97 -4.64
N LYS A 3 2.43 6.25 -4.87
CA LYS A 3 3.64 6.30 -4.06
C LYS A 3 4.84 6.41 -4.97
N ILE A 4 5.85 7.18 -4.56
CA ILE A 4 7.14 7.29 -5.25
C ILE A 4 8.21 7.20 -4.15
N GLY A 5 9.22 6.36 -4.33
CA GLY A 5 10.24 6.17 -3.30
C GLY A 5 11.18 5.01 -3.55
N GLY A 6 11.93 4.67 -2.51
CA GLY A 6 12.82 3.51 -2.48
C GLY A 6 12.04 2.22 -2.23
N TYR A 7 12.48 1.14 -2.88
CA TYR A 7 11.93 -0.21 -2.76
C TYR A 7 12.93 -1.16 -2.09
N LEU A 8 12.46 -2.34 -1.70
CA LEU A 8 13.22 -3.31 -0.90
C LEU A 8 14.57 -3.72 -1.53
N ALA A 9 14.70 -3.66 -2.85
CA ALA A 9 15.93 -4.00 -3.55
C ALA A 9 16.93 -2.83 -3.69
N GLY A 10 16.69 -1.71 -2.98
CA GLY A 10 17.54 -0.50 -3.06
C GLY A 10 17.30 0.34 -4.31
N ASP A 11 16.25 0.03 -5.05
CA ASP A 11 15.78 0.64 -6.28
C ASP A 11 14.84 1.82 -6.01
N LEU A 12 14.80 2.75 -6.97
CA LEU A 12 13.83 3.85 -7.01
C LEU A 12 12.73 3.50 -7.98
N GLY A 13 11.49 3.81 -7.61
CA GLY A 13 10.34 3.52 -8.44
C GLY A 13 9.09 4.29 -8.06
N GLY A 14 7.99 3.92 -8.71
CA GLY A 14 6.66 4.43 -8.40
C GLY A 14 5.62 3.32 -8.43
N THR A 15 4.65 3.42 -7.52
CA THR A 15 3.48 2.53 -7.46
C THR A 15 2.22 3.34 -7.65
N LEU A 16 1.37 2.89 -8.57
CA LEU A 16 0.02 3.39 -8.78
C LEU A 16 -0.97 2.31 -8.39
N GLY A 17 -1.85 2.63 -7.46
CA GLY A 17 -2.92 1.76 -6.99
C GLY A 17 -4.30 2.40 -7.20
N LEU A 18 -5.22 1.61 -7.75
CA LEU A 18 -6.63 1.97 -7.88
C LEU A 18 -7.48 1.04 -7.02
N SER A 19 -8.40 1.61 -6.26
CA SER A 19 -9.34 0.87 -5.42
C SER A 19 -10.76 1.31 -5.72
N LYS A 20 -11.67 0.36 -5.98
CA LYS A 20 -13.09 0.62 -6.16
C LYS A 20 -13.91 -0.23 -5.19
N ARG A 21 -14.70 0.44 -4.35
CA ARG A 21 -15.68 -0.18 -3.47
C ARG A 21 -17.08 0.02 -4.03
N PHE A 22 -17.80 -1.07 -4.21
CA PHE A 22 -19.18 -1.07 -4.69
C PHE A 22 -20.15 -1.00 -3.51
N LYS A 23 -21.38 -0.53 -3.76
CA LYS A 23 -22.43 -0.40 -2.73
C LYS A 23 -22.82 -1.73 -2.07
N ASN A 24 -22.62 -2.85 -2.79
CA ASN A 24 -22.81 -4.21 -2.27
C ASN A 24 -21.66 -4.69 -1.37
N GLY A 25 -20.66 -3.84 -1.10
CA GLY A 25 -19.52 -4.13 -0.24
C GLY A 25 -18.36 -4.85 -0.92
N VAL A 26 -18.49 -5.25 -2.19
CA VAL A 26 -17.37 -5.79 -2.98
C VAL A 26 -16.29 -4.71 -3.12
N LYS A 27 -15.03 -5.12 -2.98
CA LYS A 27 -13.86 -4.27 -3.22
C LYS A 27 -12.99 -4.87 -4.32
N LEU A 28 -12.59 -4.03 -5.26
CA LEU A 28 -11.61 -4.37 -6.28
C LEU A 28 -10.44 -3.40 -6.13
N ASP A 29 -9.27 -3.95 -5.83
CA ASP A 29 -8.03 -3.21 -5.68
C ASP A 29 -7.04 -3.71 -6.74
N GLY A 30 -6.38 -2.80 -7.43
CA GLY A 30 -5.34 -3.13 -8.40
C GLY A 30 -4.16 -2.20 -8.21
N PHE A 31 -2.95 -2.71 -8.45
CA PHE A 31 -1.75 -1.89 -8.41
C PHE A 31 -0.79 -2.25 -9.54
N ILE A 32 0.01 -1.27 -9.92
CA ILE A 32 1.15 -1.41 -10.82
C ILE A 32 2.31 -0.67 -10.16
N ALA A 33 3.43 -1.34 -9.97
CA ALA A 33 4.69 -0.80 -9.49
C ALA A 33 5.73 -0.89 -10.61
N VAL A 34 6.46 0.19 -10.83
CA VAL A 34 7.56 0.26 -11.80
C VAL A 34 8.79 0.72 -11.05
N THR A 35 9.89 -0.02 -11.14
CA THR A 35 11.14 0.33 -10.49
C THR A 35 12.33 0.21 -11.44
N ASN A 36 13.49 0.72 -11.04
CA ASN A 36 14.72 0.57 -11.81
C ASN A 36 15.50 -0.72 -11.49
N ALA A 37 14.99 -1.59 -10.62
CA ALA A 37 15.52 -2.95 -10.46
C ALA A 37 15.07 -3.84 -11.62
N ALA A 38 15.99 -4.69 -12.10
CA ALA A 38 15.68 -5.72 -13.06
C ALA A 38 15.50 -7.05 -12.32
N ASP A 39 14.31 -7.66 -12.46
CA ASP A 39 14.17 -9.10 -12.16
C ASP A 39 14.75 -9.91 -13.31
N TYR A 40 15.59 -10.90 -12.98
CA TYR A 40 16.19 -11.78 -13.96
C TYR A 40 15.35 -13.04 -14.11
N ASP A 41 14.65 -13.14 -15.24
CA ASP A 41 13.98 -14.40 -15.59
C ASP A 41 14.99 -15.43 -16.12
N ILE A 42 14.64 -16.71 -16.08
CA ILE A 42 15.42 -17.83 -16.63
C ILE A 42 15.71 -17.68 -18.14
N PHE A 43 15.01 -16.76 -18.81
CA PHE A 43 15.18 -16.40 -20.22
C PHE A 43 16.03 -15.14 -20.47
N GLY A 44 16.60 -14.53 -19.43
CA GLY A 44 17.45 -13.33 -19.55
C GLY A 44 16.72 -12.02 -19.84
N SER A 45 15.38 -12.01 -19.78
CA SER A 45 14.57 -10.79 -19.90
C SER A 45 14.61 -9.99 -18.59
N GLN A 46 14.89 -8.69 -18.68
CA GLN A 46 14.82 -7.76 -17.55
C GLN A 46 13.38 -7.24 -17.40
N THR A 47 12.69 -7.60 -16.31
CA THR A 47 11.37 -7.02 -16.02
C THR A 47 11.44 -6.05 -14.84
N HIS A 48 10.98 -4.82 -15.09
CA HIS A 48 11.02 -3.68 -14.17
C HIS A 48 9.65 -3.35 -13.57
N VAL A 49 8.65 -4.19 -13.85
CA VAL A 49 7.23 -3.92 -13.60
C VAL A 49 6.63 -5.07 -12.81
N ASN A 50 5.92 -4.73 -11.74
CA ASN A 50 5.09 -5.63 -10.96
C ASN A 50 3.66 -5.11 -10.93
N HIS A 51 2.69 -6.01 -10.97
CA HIS A 51 1.28 -5.67 -10.97
C HIS A 51 0.51 -6.70 -10.17
N GLY A 52 -0.61 -6.31 -9.59
CA GLY A 52 -1.47 -7.23 -8.88
C GLY A 52 -2.91 -6.75 -8.86
N LEU A 53 -3.82 -7.71 -8.71
CA LEU A 53 -5.25 -7.49 -8.59
C LEU A 53 -5.80 -8.27 -7.40
N ARG A 54 -6.57 -7.59 -6.56
CA ARG A 54 -7.23 -8.16 -5.38
C ARG A 54 -8.73 -7.89 -5.47
N LEU A 55 -9.51 -8.96 -5.39
CA LEU A 55 -10.97 -8.92 -5.31
C LEU A 55 -11.40 -9.43 -3.93
N SER A 56 -12.11 -8.60 -3.18
CA SER A 56 -12.70 -8.98 -1.89
C SER A 56 -14.22 -8.96 -1.97
N LEU A 57 -14.83 -10.11 -1.70
CA LEU A 57 -16.28 -10.30 -1.67
C LEU A 57 -16.75 -10.48 -0.22
N PRO A 58 -17.65 -9.61 0.30
CA PRO A 58 -18.28 -9.85 1.60
C PRO A 58 -19.36 -10.93 1.47
N LEU A 59 -19.29 -11.97 2.31
CA LEU A 59 -20.31 -13.04 2.36
C LEU A 59 -21.45 -12.73 3.34
N GLY A 60 -21.38 -11.62 4.08
CA GLY A 60 -22.38 -11.24 5.10
C GLY A 60 -23.79 -11.01 4.57
N GLY A 61 -23.96 -10.80 3.26
CA GLY A 61 -25.27 -10.73 2.61
C GLY A 61 -25.86 -12.09 2.20
N LEU A 62 -25.07 -13.17 2.19
CA LEU A 62 -25.51 -14.50 1.76
C LEU A 62 -26.15 -15.31 2.89
N HIS A 63 -25.71 -15.12 4.14
CA HIS A 63 -26.24 -15.85 5.29
C HIS A 63 -26.13 -15.04 6.59
N ARG A 64 -27.19 -15.06 7.43
CA ARG A 64 -27.33 -14.22 8.63
C ARG A 64 -26.27 -14.51 9.72
N THR A 65 -25.66 -15.69 9.68
CA THR A 65 -24.57 -16.13 10.58
C THR A 65 -23.18 -15.68 10.10
N LEU A 66 -23.04 -15.28 8.83
CA LEU A 66 -21.76 -14.98 8.18
C LEU A 66 -21.47 -13.47 8.09
N LYS A 67 -21.99 -12.67 9.03
CA LYS A 67 -21.92 -11.20 9.00
C LYS A 67 -20.51 -10.62 8.80
N SER A 68 -19.47 -11.34 9.23
CA SER A 68 -18.06 -10.97 9.13
C SER A 68 -17.25 -11.85 8.17
N ALA A 69 -17.88 -12.79 7.46
CA ALA A 69 -17.17 -13.65 6.52
C ALA A 69 -16.95 -12.91 5.19
N GLY A 70 -15.77 -13.10 4.60
CA GLY A 70 -15.40 -12.55 3.30
C GLY A 70 -14.44 -13.49 2.58
N VAL A 71 -14.47 -13.46 1.25
CA VAL A 71 -13.52 -14.18 0.39
C VAL A 71 -12.63 -13.14 -0.26
N THR A 72 -11.32 -13.32 -0.19
CA THR A 72 -10.36 -12.51 -0.92
C THR A 72 -9.64 -13.38 -1.92
N VAL A 73 -9.63 -12.95 -3.18
CA VAL A 73 -8.88 -13.57 -4.27
C VAL A 73 -7.85 -12.55 -4.72
N GLU A 74 -6.58 -12.95 -4.74
CA GLU A 74 -5.47 -12.10 -5.15
C GLU A 74 -4.69 -12.79 -6.27
N THR A 75 -4.38 -12.02 -7.30
CA THR A 75 -3.53 -12.46 -8.41
C THR A 75 -2.36 -11.50 -8.50
N HIS A 76 -1.16 -12.07 -8.49
CA HIS A 76 0.09 -11.35 -8.64
C HIS A 76 1.12 -12.33 -9.22
N PRO A 77 2.13 -11.84 -9.95
CA PRO A 77 3.17 -12.70 -10.50
C PRO A 77 3.85 -13.52 -9.39
N PHE A 78 3.91 -14.85 -9.59
CA PHE A 78 4.56 -15.77 -8.66
C PHE A 78 6.08 -15.66 -8.80
N GLY A 79 6.79 -15.44 -7.69
CA GLY A 79 8.25 -15.35 -7.67
C GLY A 79 8.84 -14.02 -8.15
N ARG A 80 8.04 -12.95 -8.26
CA ARG A 80 8.52 -11.60 -8.63
C ARG A 80 8.27 -10.61 -7.50
N GLU A 81 9.35 -10.15 -6.87
CA GLU A 81 9.31 -9.19 -5.75
C GLU A 81 9.74 -7.76 -6.14
N VAL A 82 9.99 -7.51 -7.44
CA VAL A 82 10.27 -6.15 -7.94
C VAL A 82 9.10 -5.23 -7.58
N GLY A 83 9.37 -4.03 -7.08
CA GLY A 83 8.29 -3.13 -6.68
C GLY A 83 7.54 -3.50 -5.40
N GLN A 84 8.01 -4.49 -4.62
CA GLN A 84 7.53 -4.68 -3.25
C GLN A 84 7.96 -3.48 -2.41
N THR A 85 6.97 -2.71 -1.97
CA THR A 85 7.22 -1.62 -1.03
C THR A 85 7.52 -2.22 0.33
N LEU A 86 8.55 -1.74 1.02
CA LEU A 86 8.68 -2.00 2.46
C LEU A 86 7.40 -1.51 3.14
N ASP A 87 6.71 -2.41 3.84
CA ASP A 87 5.56 -2.03 4.63
C ASP A 87 6.05 -1.05 5.69
N ASN A 88 5.63 0.21 5.58
CA ASN A 88 5.96 1.25 6.55
C ASN A 88 4.69 1.62 7.31
N PRO A 89 4.29 0.81 8.31
CA PRO A 89 3.06 1.01 9.04
C PRO A 89 3.07 2.29 9.91
N ALA A 90 4.23 2.94 10.04
CA ALA A 90 4.44 4.10 10.90
C ALA A 90 5.50 5.04 10.30
N PRO A 91 5.18 5.82 9.25
CA PRO A 91 6.12 6.80 8.71
C PRO A 91 6.55 7.77 9.81
N LEU A 92 7.84 7.71 10.18
CA LEU A 92 8.42 8.50 11.29
C LEU A 92 8.17 10.00 11.13
N TYR A 93 8.05 10.49 9.91
CA TYR A 93 7.69 11.89 9.64
C TYR A 93 6.30 12.25 10.18
N GLU A 94 5.28 11.42 9.92
CA GLU A 94 3.92 11.65 10.42
C GLU A 94 3.84 11.50 11.95
N LEU A 95 4.65 10.61 12.53
CA LEU A 95 4.72 10.45 13.98
C LEU A 95 5.49 11.58 14.69
N SER A 96 6.46 12.21 14.01
CA SER A 96 7.31 13.26 14.59
C SER A 96 6.82 14.67 14.28
N GLU A 97 5.94 14.87 13.30
CA GLU A 97 5.35 16.17 12.97
C GLU A 97 4.70 16.86 14.18
N PRO A 98 3.94 16.19 15.07
CA PRO A 98 3.43 16.79 16.30
C PRO A 98 4.53 17.21 17.30
N LEU A 99 5.73 16.64 17.19
CA LEU A 99 6.90 16.94 18.02
C LEU A 99 7.89 17.88 17.33
N SER A 100 7.57 18.39 16.14
CA SER A 100 8.43 19.30 15.39
C SER A 100 8.53 20.66 16.08
N TYR A 101 9.71 21.28 16.02
CA TYR A 101 9.98 22.64 16.52
C TYR A 101 8.94 23.66 16.03
N SER A 102 8.47 23.49 14.79
CA SER A 102 7.43 24.30 14.16
C SER A 102 6.06 24.17 14.84
N HIS A 103 5.72 22.98 15.33
CA HIS A 103 4.49 22.71 16.08
C HIS A 103 4.60 23.22 17.52
N PHE A 104 5.77 23.05 18.15
CA PHE A 104 6.08 23.61 19.47
C PHE A 104 5.97 25.13 19.54
N ILE A 105 6.47 25.86 18.54
CA ILE A 105 6.34 27.32 18.50
C ILE A 105 4.87 27.75 18.36
N ARG A 106 4.09 27.02 17.55
CA ARG A 106 2.68 27.36 17.32
C ARG A 106 1.78 27.10 18.53
N HIS A 107 2.12 26.13 19.37
CA HIS A 107 1.35 25.75 20.56
C HIS A 107 2.07 26.06 21.86
N TRP A 108 3.06 26.96 21.83
CA TRP A 108 3.83 27.33 23.01
C TRP A 108 2.92 27.88 24.12
N ASP A 109 1.91 28.67 23.76
CA ASP A 109 0.95 29.25 24.72
C ASP A 109 0.05 28.19 25.38
N ASP A 110 -0.34 27.14 24.66
CA ASP A 110 -1.16 26.04 25.19
C ASP A 110 -0.37 25.13 26.16
N ILE A 111 0.96 25.04 25.99
CA ILE A 111 1.84 24.21 26.82
C ILE A 111 2.22 24.94 28.12
N VAL A 112 2.36 26.27 28.07
CA VAL A 112 2.82 27.07 29.21
C VAL A 112 1.67 27.47 30.14
N GLN A 113 0.43 27.48 29.66
CA GLN A 113 -0.73 27.72 30.52
C GLN A 113 -1.20 26.42 31.20
N LYS A 114 -0.85 26.29 32.47
CA LYS A 114 -1.42 25.32 33.41
C LYS A 114 -2.23 26.02 34.48
#